data_AF-A0A838LXM9-F1
#
_entry.id   AF-A0A838LXM9-F1
#
_cell.length_a   1.000
_cell.length_b   1.000
_cell.length_c   1.000
_cell.angle_alpha   90.00
_cell.angle_beta   90.00
_cell.angle_gamma   90.00
#
_symmetry.space_group_name_H-M   'P 1'
#
loop_
_entity.id
_entity.type
_entity.pdbx_description
1 polymer ?
#
loop_
_entity_poly.entity_id
_entity_poly.type
_entity_poly.pdbx_seq_one_letter_code
_entity_poly.pdbx_strand_id
1 'polypeptide(L)'
;MDDFLGLGLIGVVYGLSLLVEAWGFLAVFFAAVALRQTELKLAGAGQDSPNRSQAEKAGPNNELPPTVSGGSLVFKEHLERLSELMLVLLIGGTLFLDSWSWRAVGFALFLFVVARPVSVLASLLITRTSWPIRGMVGWFGVRGIGSLYYLMYAIQHGLPETLAMELIQLTLIAVALSILVHGTSVKPLMSRFWHYRKRLPKP
;
A
#
# COMPACT_ATOMS: atom_id res chain seq x y z
N MET A 1 15.72 17.60 10.50
CA MET A 1 16.55 17.16 9.34
C MET A 1 16.21 15.72 8.95
N ASP A 2 15.83 14.90 9.93
CA ASP A 2 15.47 13.48 9.74
C ASP A 2 14.21 13.25 8.88
N ASP A 3 13.32 14.25 8.76
CA ASP A 3 12.05 14.15 8.03
C ASP A 3 12.21 13.83 6.52
N PHE A 4 13.34 14.21 5.94
CA PHE A 4 13.60 14.01 4.50
C PHE A 4 14.48 12.80 4.20
N LEU A 5 15.00 12.11 5.23
CA LEU A 5 15.93 11.00 5.03
C LEU A 5 15.28 9.84 4.26
N GLY A 6 14.01 9.53 4.53
CA GLY A 6 13.29 8.49 3.80
C GLY A 6 13.09 8.83 2.32
N LEU A 7 12.82 10.10 1.99
CA LEU A 7 12.67 10.55 0.60
C LEU A 7 14.02 10.60 -0.13
N GLY A 8 15.07 11.05 0.54
CA GLY A 8 16.44 11.01 0.02
C GLY A 8 16.87 9.57 -0.28
N LEU A 9 16.59 8.63 0.63
CA LEU A 9 16.86 7.21 0.42
C LEU A 9 16.10 6.66 -0.80
N ILE A 10 14.79 6.96 -0.92
CA ILE A 10 14.00 6.55 -2.07
C ILE A 10 14.62 7.09 -3.36
N GLY A 11 14.90 8.40 -3.42
CA GLY A 11 15.43 9.06 -4.61
C GLY A 11 16.80 8.51 -5.03
N VAL A 12 17.74 8.37 -4.08
CA VAL A 12 19.08 7.85 -4.35
C VAL A 12 19.03 6.39 -4.78
N VAL A 13 18.32 5.53 -4.06
CA VAL A 13 18.26 4.09 -4.38
C VAL A 13 17.54 3.87 -5.71
N TYR A 14 16.45 4.58 -5.96
CA TYR A 14 15.73 4.49 -7.22
C TYR A 14 16.57 5.00 -8.39
N GLY A 15 17.21 6.16 -8.25
CA GLY A 15 18.09 6.73 -9.27
C GLY A 15 19.29 5.84 -9.59
N LEU A 16 19.98 5.32 -8.58
CA LEU A 16 21.08 4.38 -8.76
C LEU A 16 20.62 3.09 -9.44
N SER A 17 19.42 2.59 -9.09
CA SER A 17 18.87 1.38 -9.73
C SER A 17 18.62 1.59 -11.22
N LEU A 18 18.14 2.77 -11.62
CA LEU A 18 17.93 3.10 -13.03
C LEU A 18 19.25 3.14 -13.81
N LEU A 19 20.36 3.60 -13.21
CA LEU A 19 21.66 3.65 -13.88
C LEU A 19 22.23 2.27 -14.22
N VAL A 20 21.83 1.23 -13.47
CA VAL A 20 22.27 -0.16 -13.68
C VAL A 20 21.16 -1.04 -14.27
N GLU A 21 20.11 -0.43 -14.84
CA GLU A 21 18.96 -1.13 -15.45
C GLU A 21 18.26 -2.12 -14.50
N ALA A 22 18.27 -1.82 -13.20
CA ALA A 22 17.64 -2.65 -12.16
C ALA A 22 16.23 -2.18 -11.80
N TRP A 23 15.48 -3.06 -11.13
CA TRP A 23 14.12 -2.79 -10.66
C TRP A 23 14.11 -1.82 -9.47
N GLY A 24 13.96 -0.52 -9.75
CA GLY A 24 14.00 0.54 -8.73
C GLY A 24 13.00 0.36 -7.58
N PHE A 25 11.78 -0.11 -7.83
CA PHE A 25 10.80 -0.39 -6.77
C PHE A 25 11.28 -1.43 -5.77
N LEU A 26 11.88 -2.51 -6.29
CA LEU A 26 12.36 -3.61 -5.47
C LEU A 26 13.59 -3.19 -4.65
N ALA A 27 14.50 -2.43 -5.26
CA ALA A 27 15.66 -1.88 -4.58
C ALA A 27 15.27 -0.94 -3.43
N VAL A 28 14.33 -0.01 -3.67
CA VAL A 28 13.80 0.90 -2.64
C VAL A 28 13.11 0.12 -1.52
N PHE A 29 12.36 -0.93 -1.84
CA PHE A 29 11.75 -1.80 -0.84
C PHE A 29 12.79 -2.45 0.07
N PHE A 30 13.82 -3.06 -0.49
CA PHE A 30 14.90 -3.67 0.30
C PHE A 30 15.67 -2.65 1.13
N ALA A 31 15.95 -1.46 0.57
CA ALA A 31 16.61 -0.39 1.31
C ALA A 31 15.77 0.09 2.51
N ALA A 32 14.45 0.24 2.34
CA ALA A 32 13.54 0.61 3.42
C ALA A 32 13.44 -0.48 4.51
N VAL A 33 13.38 -1.76 4.11
CA VAL A 33 13.38 -2.90 5.05
C VAL A 33 14.69 -2.96 5.83
N ALA A 34 15.83 -2.80 5.15
CA ALA A 34 17.14 -2.78 5.77
C ALA A 34 17.26 -1.63 6.78
N LEU A 35 16.85 -0.40 6.40
CA LEU A 35 16.82 0.75 7.30
C LEU A 35 15.99 0.43 8.55
N ARG A 36 14.75 -0.06 8.36
CA ARG A 36 13.88 -0.41 9.48
C ARG A 36 14.48 -1.48 10.40
N GLN A 37 15.15 -2.48 9.84
CA GLN A 37 15.81 -3.53 10.62
C GLN A 37 17.01 -2.99 11.41
N THR A 38 17.78 -2.06 10.84
CA THR A 38 18.90 -1.41 11.55
C THR A 38 18.43 -0.55 12.72
N GLU A 39 17.35 0.21 12.55
CA GLU A 39 16.74 0.98 13.64
C GLU A 39 16.29 0.09 14.79
N LEU A 40 15.63 -1.03 14.49
CA LEU A 40 15.18 -1.98 15.51
C LEU A 40 16.36 -2.61 16.26
N LYS A 41 17.46 -2.92 15.56
CA LYS A 41 18.66 -3.49 16.18
C LYS A 41 19.39 -2.46 17.07
N LEU A 42 19.49 -1.21 16.62
CA LEU A 42 20.09 -0.11 17.39
C LEU A 42 19.25 0.24 18.63
N ALA A 43 17.92 0.26 18.50
CA ALA A 43 17.00 0.46 19.61
C ALA A 43 17.10 -0.67 20.66
N GLY A 44 17.31 -1.91 20.23
CA GLY A 44 17.56 -3.06 21.11
C GLY A 44 18.92 -2.99 21.81
N ALA A 45 19.99 -2.63 21.09
CA ALA A 45 21.34 -2.52 21.66
C ALA A 45 21.49 -1.41 22.70
N GLY A 46 20.66 -0.36 22.64
CA GLY A 46 20.62 0.69 23.66
C GLY A 46 19.94 0.27 24.97
N GLN A 47 19.20 -0.86 25.00
CA GLN A 47 18.56 -1.36 26.22
C GLN A 47 19.52 -2.13 27.14
N ASP A 48 20.61 -2.69 26.61
CA ASP A 48 21.59 -3.52 27.34
C ASP A 48 22.73 -2.71 28.00
N SER A 49 22.67 -1.38 28.00
CA SER A 49 23.71 -0.54 28.62
C SER A 49 23.61 -0.57 30.16
N PRO A 50 24.69 -0.90 30.89
CA PRO A 50 24.69 -1.08 32.35
C PRO A 50 24.47 0.22 33.14
N ASN A 51 24.34 1.37 32.48
CA ASN A 51 24.17 2.67 33.12
C ASN A 51 22.71 3.07 33.39
N ARG A 52 21.74 2.20 33.07
CA ARG A 52 20.29 2.50 33.19
C ARG A 52 19.79 2.59 34.64
N SER A 53 20.47 1.93 35.59
CA SER A 53 20.10 2.02 37.01
C SER A 53 20.31 3.42 37.62
N GLN A 54 21.04 4.32 36.95
CA GLN A 54 21.14 5.73 37.35
C GLN A 54 20.20 6.66 36.56
N ALA A 55 19.80 6.28 35.34
CA ALA A 55 18.91 7.08 34.49
C ALA A 55 17.41 6.93 34.85
N GLU A 56 17.00 5.84 35.50
CA GLU A 56 15.61 5.63 35.95
C GLU A 56 15.16 6.55 37.10
N LYS A 57 16.07 7.34 37.69
CA LYS A 57 15.72 8.31 38.75
C LYS A 57 15.37 9.71 38.25
N ALA A 58 15.28 9.94 36.94
CA ALA A 58 15.01 11.26 36.37
C ALA A 58 13.72 11.31 35.52
N GLY A 59 12.57 11.38 36.20
CA GLY A 59 11.34 12.02 35.71
C GLY A 59 10.49 11.30 34.63
N PRO A 60 9.21 11.72 34.44
CA PRO A 60 8.22 11.02 33.62
C PRO A 60 8.36 11.22 32.09
N ASN A 61 9.35 11.99 31.63
CA ASN A 61 9.49 12.43 30.24
C ASN A 61 10.61 11.70 29.50
N ASN A 62 10.70 10.38 29.67
CA ASN A 62 11.64 9.58 28.90
C ASN A 62 11.01 9.22 27.55
N GLU A 63 10.95 10.21 26.66
CA GLU A 63 10.61 9.98 25.26
C GLU A 63 11.63 8.98 24.70
N LEU A 64 11.14 7.89 24.09
CA LEU A 64 11.98 6.94 23.37
C LEU A 64 12.92 7.70 22.42
N PRO A 65 14.19 7.26 22.25
CA PRO A 65 15.11 7.94 21.35
C PRO A 65 14.42 8.13 19.99
N PRO A 66 14.41 9.36 19.43
CA PRO A 66 13.66 9.66 18.23
C PRO A 66 14.16 8.74 17.12
N THR A 67 13.31 7.82 16.66
CA THR A 67 13.63 7.00 15.49
C THR A 67 13.71 7.96 14.30
N VAL A 68 14.85 8.03 13.63
CA VAL A 68 15.10 8.88 12.45
C VAL A 68 14.04 8.64 11.36
N SER A 69 13.50 7.42 11.24
CA SER A 69 12.37 7.09 10.35
C SER A 69 11.02 7.69 10.76
N GLY A 70 10.81 8.11 12.01
CA GLY A 70 9.51 8.52 12.53
C GLY A 70 8.95 9.75 11.83
N GLY A 71 9.73 10.84 11.77
CA GLY A 71 9.34 12.08 11.10
C GLY A 71 9.13 11.91 9.58
N SER A 72 10.00 11.12 8.94
CA SER A 72 9.88 10.84 7.50
C SER A 72 8.65 10.00 7.14
N LEU A 73 8.25 9.07 8.00
CA LEU A 73 7.01 8.30 7.82
C LEU A 73 5.78 9.19 7.88
N VAL A 74 5.73 10.14 8.82
CA VAL A 74 4.62 11.08 8.93
C VAL A 74 4.54 11.95 7.68
N PHE A 75 5.64 12.54 7.22
CA PHE A 75 5.64 13.35 6.00
C PHE A 75 5.22 12.52 4.77
N LYS A 76 5.77 11.30 4.62
CA LYS A 76 5.39 10.37 3.55
C LYS A 76 3.90 10.05 3.59
N GLU A 77 3.33 9.80 4.77
CA GLU A 77 1.89 9.52 4.91
C GLU A 77 1.04 10.70 4.43
N HIS A 78 1.45 11.94 4.73
CA HIS A 78 0.75 13.12 4.20
C HIS A 78 0.87 13.21 2.68
N LEU A 79 2.05 12.94 2.10
CA LEU A 79 2.24 12.91 0.65
C LEU A 79 1.42 11.79 -0.02
N GLU A 80 1.35 10.62 0.60
CA GLU A 80 0.57 9.48 0.12
C GLU A 80 -0.92 9.83 0.11
N ARG A 81 -1.45 10.33 1.23
CA ARG A 81 -2.84 10.79 1.32
C ARG A 81 -3.16 11.89 0.33
N LEU A 82 -2.27 12.88 0.15
CA LEU A 82 -2.46 13.96 -0.81
C LEU A 82 -2.46 13.44 -2.25
N SER A 83 -1.55 12.51 -2.57
CA SER A 83 -1.47 11.89 -3.90
C SER A 83 -2.69 11.03 -4.20
N GLU A 84 -3.18 10.27 -3.22
CA GLU A 84 -4.41 9.50 -3.34
C GLU A 84 -5.63 10.41 -3.54
N LEU A 85 -5.76 11.49 -2.76
CA LEU A 85 -6.84 12.46 -2.92
C LEU A 85 -6.80 13.14 -4.29
N MET A 86 -5.62 13.57 -4.74
CA MET A 86 -5.45 14.12 -6.08
C MET A 86 -5.84 13.11 -7.16
N LEU A 87 -5.41 11.84 -7.02
CA LEU A 87 -5.76 10.81 -7.97
C LEU A 87 -7.28 10.57 -8.03
N VAL A 88 -7.92 10.42 -6.87
CA VAL A 88 -9.37 10.20 -6.78
C VAL A 88 -10.12 11.37 -7.39
N LEU A 89 -9.69 12.61 -7.12
CA LEU A 89 -10.30 13.81 -7.68
C LEU A 89 -10.13 13.88 -9.20
N LEU A 90 -8.93 13.56 -9.71
CA LEU A 90 -8.65 13.57 -11.13
C LEU A 90 -9.47 12.51 -11.87
N ILE A 91 -9.49 11.27 -11.36
CA ILE A 91 -10.28 10.18 -11.92
C ILE A 91 -11.77 10.54 -11.88
N GLY A 92 -12.27 11.03 -10.74
CA GLY A 92 -13.66 11.46 -10.59
C GLY A 92 -14.04 12.58 -11.56
N GLY A 93 -13.17 13.58 -11.74
CA GLY A 93 -13.39 14.69 -12.66
C GLY A 93 -13.35 14.28 -14.15
N THR A 94 -12.59 13.23 -14.50
CA THR A 94 -12.56 12.70 -15.87
C THR A 94 -13.74 11.78 -16.22
N LEU A 95 -14.55 11.38 -15.22
CA LEU A 95 -15.60 10.39 -15.40
C LEU A 95 -16.90 11.06 -15.86
N PHE A 96 -17.09 11.16 -17.17
CA PHE A 96 -18.35 11.61 -17.78
C PHE A 96 -19.29 10.43 -18.03
N LEU A 97 -20.58 10.70 -18.26
CA LEU A 97 -21.59 9.66 -18.50
C LEU A 97 -21.24 8.80 -19.73
N ASP A 98 -20.66 9.41 -20.77
CA ASP A 98 -20.25 8.72 -22.00
C ASP A 98 -18.97 7.90 -21.83
N SER A 99 -18.22 8.08 -20.74
CA SER A 99 -16.98 7.33 -20.49
C SER A 99 -17.25 5.87 -20.11
N TRP A 100 -18.49 5.53 -19.71
CA TRP A 100 -18.84 4.22 -19.19
C TRP A 100 -19.02 3.18 -20.31
N SER A 101 -18.16 2.18 -20.31
CA SER A 101 -18.28 1.00 -21.16
C SER A 101 -18.72 -0.21 -20.34
N TRP A 102 -19.76 -0.89 -20.78
CA TRP A 102 -20.23 -2.12 -20.13
C TRP A 102 -19.16 -3.22 -20.12
N ARG A 103 -18.29 -3.24 -21.15
CA ARG A 103 -17.10 -4.12 -21.21
C ARG A 103 -16.15 -3.83 -20.05
N ALA A 104 -15.88 -2.55 -19.78
CA ALA A 104 -14.98 -2.14 -18.71
C ALA A 104 -15.56 -2.42 -17.32
N VAL A 105 -16.86 -2.19 -17.12
CA VAL A 105 -17.55 -2.54 -15.88
C VAL A 105 -17.52 -4.06 -15.66
N GLY A 106 -17.83 -4.85 -16.70
CA GLY A 106 -17.76 -6.31 -16.65
C GLY A 106 -16.35 -6.82 -16.33
N PHE A 107 -15.33 -6.24 -16.95
CA PHE A 107 -13.93 -6.53 -16.66
C PHE A 107 -13.56 -6.20 -15.21
N ALA A 108 -13.94 -5.02 -14.72
CA ALA A 108 -13.68 -4.60 -13.35
C ALA A 108 -14.33 -5.57 -12.35
N LEU A 109 -15.60 -5.94 -12.58
CA LEU A 109 -16.35 -6.88 -11.75
C LEU A 109 -15.71 -8.27 -11.76
N PHE A 110 -15.32 -8.78 -12.93
CA PHE A 110 -14.59 -10.04 -13.05
C PHE A 110 -13.31 -10.02 -12.21
N LEU A 111 -12.54 -8.95 -12.29
CA LEU A 111 -11.32 -8.86 -11.53
C LEU A 111 -11.57 -8.78 -10.01
N PHE A 112 -12.67 -8.18 -9.55
CA PHE A 112 -13.01 -8.08 -8.12
C PHE A 112 -13.58 -9.38 -7.54
N VAL A 113 -14.46 -10.04 -8.27
CA VAL A 113 -15.24 -11.17 -7.78
C VAL A 113 -14.57 -12.51 -8.08
N VAL A 114 -13.77 -12.59 -9.15
CA VAL A 114 -13.17 -13.85 -9.60
C VAL A 114 -11.65 -13.78 -9.49
N ALA A 115 -10.99 -12.97 -10.32
CA ALA A 115 -9.53 -13.03 -10.46
C ALA A 115 -8.85 -12.80 -9.11
N ARG A 116 -9.33 -11.83 -8.33
CA ARG A 116 -8.72 -11.47 -7.05
C ARG A 116 -8.96 -12.50 -5.93
N PRO A 117 -10.20 -12.94 -5.62
CA PRO A 117 -10.42 -13.99 -4.63
C PRO A 117 -9.67 -15.28 -4.97
N VAL A 118 -9.63 -15.66 -6.25
CA VAL A 118 -8.86 -16.83 -6.70
C VAL A 118 -7.36 -16.63 -6.47
N SER A 119 -6.81 -15.45 -6.82
CA SER A 119 -5.39 -15.14 -6.60
C SER A 119 -5.02 -15.17 -5.12
N VAL A 120 -5.88 -14.64 -4.24
CA VAL A 120 -5.65 -14.65 -2.79
C VAL A 120 -5.81 -16.06 -2.22
N LEU A 121 -6.80 -16.82 -2.68
CA LEU A 121 -6.96 -18.20 -2.24
C LEU A 121 -5.74 -19.02 -2.64
N ALA A 122 -5.27 -18.87 -3.88
CA ALA A 122 -4.08 -19.54 -4.40
C ALA A 122 -2.82 -19.18 -3.58
N SER A 123 -2.61 -17.91 -3.25
CA SER A 123 -1.45 -17.49 -2.45
C SER A 123 -1.51 -17.96 -1.00
N LEU A 124 -2.72 -18.12 -0.44
CA LEU A 124 -2.93 -18.60 0.93
C LEU A 124 -3.17 -20.11 1.03
N LEU A 125 -3.08 -20.87 -0.08
CA LEU A 125 -3.27 -22.34 -0.08
C LEU A 125 -2.35 -23.03 0.95
N ILE A 126 -1.14 -22.51 1.09
CA ILE A 126 -0.08 -23.08 1.95
C ILE A 126 -0.27 -22.69 3.44
N THR A 127 -1.09 -21.68 3.73
CA THR A 127 -1.21 -21.11 5.08
C THR A 127 -2.44 -21.63 5.82
N ARG A 128 -2.33 -21.85 7.14
CA ARG A 128 -3.45 -22.24 8.03
C ARG A 128 -4.45 -21.11 8.35
N THR A 129 -4.60 -20.14 7.45
CA THR A 129 -5.50 -19.00 7.63
C THR A 129 -6.96 -19.44 7.48
N SER A 130 -7.83 -19.02 8.40
CA SER A 130 -9.26 -19.38 8.36
C SER A 130 -10.00 -18.74 7.19
N TRP A 131 -11.07 -19.40 6.70
CA TRP A 131 -11.87 -18.94 5.57
C TRP A 131 -12.42 -17.51 5.68
N PRO A 132 -12.91 -17.04 6.86
CA PRO A 132 -13.35 -15.65 7.00
C PRO A 132 -12.21 -14.64 6.76
N ILE A 133 -11.01 -14.95 7.23
CA ILE A 133 -9.83 -14.10 7.03
C ILE A 133 -9.39 -14.14 5.56
N ARG A 134 -9.40 -15.31 4.91
CA ARG A 134 -9.12 -15.42 3.47
C ARG A 134 -10.08 -14.57 2.62
N GLY A 135 -11.37 -14.61 2.95
CA GLY A 135 -12.39 -13.79 2.27
C GLY A 135 -12.16 -12.30 2.47
N MET A 136 -11.77 -11.87 3.68
CA MET A 136 -11.41 -10.48 3.95
C MET A 136 -10.18 -10.06 3.15
N VAL A 137 -9.08 -10.82 3.19
CA VAL A 137 -7.86 -10.50 2.42
C VAL A 137 -8.17 -10.44 0.92
N GLY A 138 -9.04 -11.33 0.43
CA GLY A 138 -9.57 -11.32 -0.94
C GLY A 138 -10.34 -10.06 -1.30
N TRP A 139 -11.04 -9.46 -0.34
CA TRP A 139 -11.87 -8.28 -0.53
C TRP A 139 -11.14 -6.95 -0.29
N PHE A 140 -10.21 -6.84 0.67
CA PHE A 140 -9.57 -5.58 1.08
C PHE A 140 -8.33 -5.19 0.26
N GLY A 141 -8.52 -4.62 -0.92
CA GLY A 141 -7.41 -4.35 -1.85
C GLY A 141 -7.86 -3.43 -2.97
N VAL A 142 -7.86 -2.15 -2.61
CA VAL A 142 -8.24 -1.07 -3.50
C VAL A 142 -7.22 -1.01 -4.63
N ARG A 143 -7.68 -1.05 -5.89
CA ARG A 143 -6.87 -0.67 -7.05
C ARG A 143 -6.58 0.83 -6.99
N GLY A 144 -5.35 1.22 -7.30
CA GLY A 144 -4.93 2.62 -7.15
C GLY A 144 -3.76 2.96 -8.06
N ILE A 145 -2.84 3.77 -7.52
CA ILE A 145 -1.71 4.41 -8.22
C ILE A 145 -0.84 3.37 -8.95
N GLY A 146 -0.61 2.19 -8.37
CA GLY A 146 0.22 1.14 -8.97
C GLY A 146 -0.31 0.63 -10.32
N SER A 147 -1.64 0.53 -10.49
CA SER A 147 -2.23 0.10 -11.77
C SER A 147 -1.95 1.11 -12.88
N LEU A 148 -2.05 2.41 -12.56
CA LEU A 148 -1.76 3.48 -13.49
C LEU A 148 -0.27 3.55 -13.81
N TYR A 149 0.60 3.34 -12.81
CA TYR A 149 2.04 3.24 -13.03
C TYR A 149 2.37 2.17 -14.08
N TYR A 150 1.86 0.94 -13.91
CA TYR A 150 2.17 -0.14 -14.86
C TYR A 150 1.58 0.10 -16.25
N LEU A 151 0.40 0.72 -16.33
CA LEU A 151 -0.18 1.11 -17.60
C LEU A 151 0.69 2.15 -18.31
N MET A 152 1.09 3.22 -17.61
CA MET A 152 1.96 4.25 -18.17
C MET A 152 3.33 3.68 -18.56
N TYR A 153 3.87 2.78 -17.74
CA TYR A 153 5.09 2.05 -18.04
C TYR A 153 4.97 1.27 -19.36
N ALA A 154 3.91 0.48 -19.53
CA ALA A 154 3.68 -0.28 -20.76
C ALA A 154 3.53 0.65 -21.97
N ILE A 155 2.78 1.76 -21.84
CA ILE A 155 2.62 2.76 -22.91
C ILE A 155 3.97 3.35 -23.31
N GLN A 156 4.82 3.73 -22.36
CA GLN A 156 6.15 4.25 -22.65
C GLN A 156 7.07 3.22 -23.32
N HIS A 157 6.82 1.92 -23.14
CA HIS A 157 7.60 0.83 -23.75
C HIS A 157 7.04 0.37 -25.10
N GLY A 158 6.24 1.19 -25.77
CA GLY A 158 5.81 0.95 -27.16
C GLY A 158 4.49 0.20 -27.31
N LEU A 159 3.58 0.32 -26.33
CA LEU A 159 2.24 -0.24 -26.47
C LEU A 159 1.49 0.44 -27.63
N PRO A 160 0.85 -0.32 -28.54
CA PRO A 160 0.08 0.26 -29.65
C PRO A 160 -1.00 1.21 -29.15
N GLU A 161 -1.18 2.35 -29.82
CA GLU A 161 -2.08 3.43 -29.39
C GLU A 161 -3.53 2.95 -29.20
N THR A 162 -4.02 2.09 -30.10
CA THR A 162 -5.38 1.53 -30.01
C THR A 162 -5.58 0.70 -28.74
N LEU A 163 -4.60 -0.15 -28.40
CA LEU A 163 -4.62 -0.93 -27.16
C LEU A 163 -4.41 -0.06 -25.93
N ALA A 164 -3.55 0.96 -26.02
CA ALA A 164 -3.31 1.91 -24.94
C ALA A 164 -4.60 2.63 -24.55
N MET A 165 -5.37 3.13 -25.52
CA MET A 165 -6.66 3.79 -25.27
C MET A 165 -7.67 2.85 -24.61
N GLU A 166 -7.77 1.59 -25.07
CA GLU A 166 -8.65 0.59 -24.46
C GLU A 166 -8.22 0.31 -23.01
N LEU A 167 -6.93 0.09 -22.77
CA LEU A 167 -6.41 -0.20 -21.43
C LEU A 167 -6.50 0.99 -20.48
N ILE A 168 -6.38 2.23 -20.97
CA ILE A 168 -6.66 3.45 -20.20
C ILE A 168 -8.12 3.42 -19.73
N GLN A 169 -9.07 3.19 -20.65
CA GLN A 169 -10.49 3.16 -20.29
C GLN A 169 -10.79 2.04 -19.28
N LEU A 170 -10.30 0.82 -19.52
CA LEU A 170 -10.46 -0.32 -18.62
C LEU A 170 -9.87 -0.02 -17.22
N THR A 171 -8.68 0.56 -17.18
CA THR A 171 -7.96 0.83 -15.93
C THR A 171 -8.64 1.93 -15.13
N LEU A 172 -9.03 3.04 -15.76
CA LEU A 172 -9.72 4.15 -15.09
C LEU A 172 -11.06 3.70 -14.50
N ILE A 173 -11.87 2.96 -15.26
CA ILE A 173 -13.15 2.43 -14.77
C ILE A 173 -12.92 1.40 -13.66
N ALA A 174 -11.94 0.52 -13.79
CA ALA A 174 -11.61 -0.44 -12.75
C ALA A 174 -11.11 0.23 -11.46
N VAL A 175 -10.32 1.29 -11.54
CA VAL A 175 -9.88 2.06 -10.37
C VAL A 175 -11.06 2.80 -9.74
N ALA A 176 -11.87 3.51 -10.54
CA ALA A 176 -13.05 4.21 -10.06
C ALA A 176 -14.05 3.28 -9.35
N LEU A 177 -14.39 2.14 -9.98
CA LEU A 177 -15.30 1.17 -9.39
C LEU A 177 -14.69 0.52 -8.14
N SER A 178 -13.37 0.30 -8.12
CA SER A 178 -12.68 -0.20 -6.93
C SER A 178 -12.79 0.78 -5.76
N ILE A 179 -12.56 2.07 -6.00
CA ILE A 179 -12.66 3.12 -4.98
C ILE A 179 -14.08 3.16 -4.43
N LEU A 180 -15.11 3.12 -5.29
CA LEU A 180 -16.51 3.12 -4.88
C LEU A 180 -16.89 1.86 -4.09
N VAL A 181 -16.64 0.67 -4.65
CA VAL A 181 -17.03 -0.62 -4.07
C VAL A 181 -16.29 -0.85 -2.76
N HIS A 182 -14.97 -0.73 -2.74
CA HIS A 182 -14.20 -1.01 -1.54
C HIS A 182 -14.24 0.16 -0.54
N GLY A 183 -14.20 1.41 -0.99
CA GLY A 183 -14.27 2.58 -0.11
C GLY A 183 -15.54 2.63 0.73
N THR A 184 -16.69 2.27 0.15
CA THR A 184 -17.97 2.17 0.89
C THR A 184 -18.07 0.88 1.72
N SER A 185 -17.52 -0.24 1.24
CA SER A 185 -17.66 -1.55 1.90
C SER A 185 -16.72 -1.77 3.08
N VAL A 186 -15.59 -1.05 3.17
CA VAL A 186 -14.54 -1.33 4.16
C VAL A 186 -15.03 -1.21 5.60
N LYS A 187 -15.62 -0.06 5.96
CA LYS A 187 -16.09 0.22 7.32
C LYS A 187 -17.19 -0.75 7.79
N PRO A 188 -18.28 -1.00 7.04
CA PRO A 188 -19.34 -1.91 7.49
C PRO A 188 -18.88 -3.38 7.55
N LEU A 189 -18.00 -3.81 6.65
CA LEU A 189 -17.52 -5.19 6.65
C LEU A 189 -16.61 -5.47 7.86
N MET A 190 -15.75 -4.52 8.21
CA MET A 190 -14.90 -4.65 9.40
C MET A 190 -15.70 -4.65 10.70
N SER A 191 -16.74 -3.82 10.80
CA SER A 191 -17.59 -3.82 11.99
C SER A 191 -18.25 -5.20 12.15
N ARG A 192 -18.84 -5.77 11.10
CA ARG A 192 -19.48 -7.10 11.15
C ARG A 192 -18.50 -8.21 11.52
N PHE A 193 -17.29 -8.19 10.96
CA PHE A 193 -16.26 -9.18 11.30
C PHE A 193 -15.85 -9.12 12.77
N TRP A 194 -15.64 -7.92 13.32
CA TRP A 194 -15.26 -7.74 14.71
C TRP A 194 -16.36 -8.21 15.68
N HIS A 195 -17.62 -7.94 15.36
CA HIS A 195 -18.77 -8.42 16.13
C HIS A 195 -18.87 -9.95 16.12
N TYR A 196 -18.58 -10.60 14.99
CA TYR A 196 -18.57 -12.07 14.89
C TYR A 196 -17.43 -12.68 15.70
N ARG A 197 -16.21 -12.11 15.63
CA ARG A 197 -15.05 -12.60 16.37
C ARG A 197 -15.19 -12.45 17.89
N LYS A 198 -15.86 -11.40 18.36
CA LYS A 198 -16.17 -11.21 19.80
C LYS A 198 -17.12 -12.25 20.37
N ARG A 199 -17.89 -12.96 19.53
CA ARG A 199 -18.84 -14.01 19.95
C ARG A 199 -18.23 -15.42 19.96
N LEU A 200 -16.99 -15.58 19.50
CA LEU A 200 -16.29 -16.85 19.59
C LEU A 200 -15.60 -16.95 20.96
N PRO A 201 -15.74 -18.07 21.69
CA PRO A 201 -15.00 -18.29 22.93
C PRO A 201 -13.49 -18.18 22.64
N LYS A 202 -12.77 -17.48 23.52
CA LYS A 202 -11.30 -17.45 23.46
C LYS A 202 -10.77 -18.88 23.67
N PRO A 203 -9.75 -19.31 22.91
CA PRO A 203 -9.09 -20.58 23.16
C PRO A 203 -8.42 -20.61 24.54
#